data_AF-A0A2S4YPE9-F1
#
_entry.id   AF-A0A2S4YPE9-F1
#
_cell.length_a   1.000
_cell.length_b   1.000
_cell.length_c   1.000
_cell.angle_alpha   90.00
_cell.angle_beta   90.00
_cell.angle_gamma   90.00
#
_symmetry.space_group_name_H-M   'P 1'
#
loop_
_entity.id
_entity.type
_entity.pdbx_description
1 polymer ?
#
loop_
_entity_poly.entity_id
_entity_poly.type
_entity_poly.pdbx_seq_one_letter_code
_entity_poly.pdbx_strand_id
1 'polypeptide(L)' 'MVPAGRDPGHRCRLLLPVDHGREPVTVEVPGTRHDLLTAGTVTDGVTLGRYGVAVLQP' A
#
# COMPACT_ATOMS: atom_id res chain seq x y z
N MET A 1 24.63 -32.37 1.43
CA MET A 1 25.62 -31.28 1.37
C MET A 1 24.89 -30.03 0.87
N VAL A 2 25.05 -28.92 1.59
CA VAL A 2 24.07 -27.83 1.84
C VAL A 2 23.46 -27.19 0.56
N PRO A 3 22.16 -26.83 0.58
CA PRO A 3 21.34 -26.50 -0.59
C PRO A 3 21.29 -24.99 -0.86
N ALA A 4 21.14 -24.57 -2.12
CA ALA A 4 20.77 -23.19 -2.39
C ALA A 4 19.26 -23.05 -2.19
N GLY A 5 18.89 -22.57 -1.00
CA GLY A 5 17.54 -22.15 -0.69
C GLY A 5 17.05 -21.20 -1.77
N ARG A 6 16.06 -21.66 -2.54
CA ARG A 6 15.23 -20.77 -3.33
C ARG A 6 14.52 -19.90 -2.31
N ASP A 7 14.97 -18.68 -2.12
CA ASP A 7 14.17 -17.69 -1.41
C ASP A 7 12.86 -17.57 -2.20
N PRO A 8 11.70 -17.94 -1.63
CA PRO A 8 10.43 -17.72 -2.30
C PRO A 8 10.24 -16.21 -2.29
N GLY A 9 10.74 -15.53 -3.33
CA GLY A 9 10.66 -14.08 -3.44
C GLY A 9 9.27 -13.63 -3.01
N HIS A 10 9.19 -12.88 -1.92
CA HIS A 10 7.94 -12.42 -1.37
C HIS A 10 7.25 -11.59 -2.45
N ARG A 11 6.17 -12.13 -3.05
CA ARG A 11 5.30 -11.32 -3.92
C ARG A 11 4.44 -10.45 -3.02
N CYS A 12 4.97 -9.28 -2.65
CA CYS A 12 4.16 -8.27 -1.99
C CYS A 12 3.14 -7.72 -3.00
N ARG A 13 1.86 -7.83 -2.68
CA ARG A 13 0.79 -7.16 -3.44
C ARG A 13 0.72 -5.71 -2.97
N LEU A 14 1.27 -4.81 -3.78
CA LEU A 14 1.24 -3.36 -3.53
C LEU A 14 -0.09 -2.79 -4.04
N LEU A 15 -0.71 -1.89 -3.27
CA LEU A 15 -1.77 -1.03 -3.78
C LEU A 15 -1.22 0.37 -4.00
N LEU A 16 -1.56 0.96 -5.14
CA LEU A 16 -1.24 2.35 -5.49
C LEU A 16 -2.53 3.11 -5.83
N PRO A 17 -3.33 3.52 -4.82
CA PRO A 17 -4.42 4.44 -5.06
C PRO A 17 -3.85 5.79 -5.54
N VAL A 18 -4.43 6.35 -6.59
CA VAL A 18 -4.02 7.65 -7.16
C VAL A 18 -5.28 8.49 -7.34
N ASP A 19 -5.29 9.67 -6.72
CA ASP A 19 -6.34 10.65 -6.91
C ASP A 19 -5.89 11.78 -7.85
N HIS A 20 -6.47 11.87 -9.05
CA HIS A 20 -6.24 12.99 -9.97
C HIS A 20 -7.34 14.06 -9.88
N GLY A 21 -8.30 13.89 -8.98
CA GLY A 21 -9.43 14.79 -8.75
C GLY A 21 -9.03 16.09 -8.04
N ARG A 22 -10.00 17.01 -7.93
CA ARG A 22 -9.85 18.23 -7.12
C ARG A 22 -10.32 18.04 -5.69
N GLU A 23 -11.28 17.14 -5.47
CA GLU A 23 -11.86 16.84 -4.16
C GLU A 23 -11.19 15.59 -3.59
N PRO A 24 -11.02 15.50 -2.25
CA PRO A 24 -10.49 14.32 -1.61
C PRO A 24 -11.32 13.07 -1.90
N VAL A 25 -10.65 11.93 -2.07
CA VAL A 25 -11.30 10.63 -2.25
C VAL A 25 -10.84 9.65 -1.17
N THR A 26 -11.78 8.89 -0.63
CA THR A 26 -11.48 7.76 0.26
C THR A 26 -11.53 6.47 -0.55
N VAL A 27 -10.47 5.66 -0.40
CA VAL A 27 -10.36 4.35 -1.02
C VAL A 27 -10.38 3.31 0.10
N GLU A 28 -11.33 2.40 0.03
CA GLU A 28 -11.43 1.26 0.94
C GLU A 28 -10.28 0.28 0.70
N VAL A 29 -9.58 -0.07 1.78
CA VAL A 29 -8.42 -0.95 1.75
C VAL A 29 -8.53 -1.93 2.91
N PRO A 30 -8.99 -3.18 2.65
CA PRO A 30 -9.28 -4.13 3.71
C PRO A 30 -8.07 -4.42 4.59
N GLY A 31 -8.29 -4.40 5.91
CA GLY A 31 -7.30 -4.77 6.92
C GLY A 31 -6.34 -3.63 7.28
N THR A 32 -5.32 -3.99 8.07
CA THR A 32 -4.23 -3.06 8.42
C THR A 32 -3.16 -3.13 7.35
N ARG A 33 -2.62 -1.96 6.97
CA ARG A 33 -1.55 -1.81 5.99
C ARG A 33 -0.57 -0.74 6.41
N HIS A 34 0.67 -0.86 5.96
CA HIS A 34 1.68 0.17 6.10
C HIS A 34 1.81 0.99 4.82
N ASP A 35 1.73 2.32 4.94
CA ASP A 35 2.05 3.24 3.86
C ASP A 35 3.55 3.51 3.82
N LEU A 36 4.19 3.10 2.74
CA LEU A 36 5.63 3.22 2.53
C LEU A 36 6.08 4.66 2.26
N LEU A 37 5.18 5.55 1.83
CA LEU A 37 5.53 6.95 1.55
C LEU A 37 5.61 7.79 2.82
N THR A 38 4.78 7.45 3.82
CA THR A 38 4.64 8.23 5.05
C THR A 38 5.12 7.48 6.29
N ALA A 39 5.43 6.19 6.16
CA ALA A 39 5.65 5.25 7.26
C ALA A 39 4.44 5.11 8.22
N GLY A 40 3.25 5.55 7.80
CA GLY A 40 2.02 5.48 8.57
C GLY A 40 1.35 4.10 8.52
N THR A 41 0.47 3.85 9.48
CA THR A 41 -0.44 2.70 9.48
C THR A 41 -1.83 3.15 9.04
N VAL A 42 -2.41 2.39 8.12
CA VAL A 42 -3.75 2.59 7.56
C VAL A 42 -4.60 1.37 7.92
N THR A 43 -5.84 1.59 8.35
CA THR A 43 -6.78 0.50 8.64
C THR A 43 -8.07 0.74 7.89
N ASP A 44 -8.48 -0.25 7.11
CA ASP A 44 -9.74 -0.32 6.34
C ASP A 44 -9.95 0.75 5.25
N GLY A 45 -9.23 1.87 5.25
CA GLY A 45 -9.29 2.84 4.16
C GLY A 45 -8.27 3.96 4.26
N VAL A 46 -7.96 4.58 3.11
CA VAL A 46 -7.06 5.73 2.99
C VAL A 46 -7.76 6.89 2.29
N THR A 47 -7.64 8.10 2.84
CA THR A 47 -8.11 9.33 2.18
C THR A 47 -6.94 9.99 1.46
N LEU A 48 -7.11 10.21 0.16
CA LEU A 48 -6.18 10.94 -0.68
C LEU A 48 -6.72 12.35 -0.92
N GLY A 49 -5.89 13.35 -0.69
CA GLY A 49 -6.14 14.70 -1.21
C GLY A 49 -5.83 14.77 -2.70
N ARG A 50 -6.04 15.95 -3.30
CA ARG A 50 -5.74 16.22 -4.70
C ARG A 50 -4.30 15.83 -5.08
N TYR A 51 -4.15 14.99 -6.10
CA TYR A 51 -2.87 14.39 -6.54
C TYR A 51 -2.24 13.46 -5.50
N GLY A 52 -3.02 12.99 -4.54
CA GLY A 52 -2.59 12.08 -3.49
C GLY A 52 -2.27 10.70 -4.05
N VAL A 53 -1.23 10.10 -3.49
CA VAL A 53 -0.80 8.73 -3.76
C VAL A 53 -0.48 8.08 -2.42
N ALA A 54 -0.82 6.81 -2.27
CA ALA A 54 -0.37 5.97 -1.16
C ALA A 54 0.26 4.69 -1.70
N VAL A 55 1.23 4.13 -0.97
CA VAL A 55 1.90 2.89 -1.35
C VAL A 55 1.76 1.89 -0.22
N LEU A 56 0.80 0.98 -0.33
CA LEU A 56 0.37 0.16 0.79
C LEU A 56 0.89 -1.28 0.71
N GLN A 57 1.62 -1.70 1.73
CA GLN A 57 1.97 -3.10 2.00
C GLN A 57 1.08 -3.67 3.13
N PRO A 58 0.80 -4.98 3.15
CA PRO A 58 0.18 -5.63 4.31
C PRO A 58 0.92 -5.34 5.61
#